data_AF-A0A1W1HLF9-F1
#
_entry.id   AF-A0A1W1HLF9-F1
#
_cell.length_a   1.000
_cell.length_b   1.000
_cell.length_c   1.000
_cell.angle_alpha   90.00
_cell.angle_beta   90.00
_cell.angle_gamma   90.00
#
_symmetry.space_group_name_H-M   'P 1'
#
loop_
_entity.id
_entity.type
_entity.pdbx_description
1 polymer ?
#
loop_
_entity_poly.entity_id
_entity_poly.type
_entity_poly.pdbx_seq_one_letter_code
_entity_poly.pdbx_strand_id
1 'polypeptide(L)'
;MLGLAQVGRHDNFFELGGDSITSLQVLAKAHREGITLTPRQLFEHPTIASAAVVAVIGAVEAMPPLPDEKQAERIVDVELSDEEMENLLKEIG
;
A
#
# COMPACT_ATOMS: atom_id res chain seq x y z
N MET A 1 -7.56 -10.95 6.63
CA MET A 1 -6.99 -11.17 7.98
C MET A 1 -5.47 -11.19 7.82
N LEU A 2 -4.71 -10.19 8.28
CA LEU A 2 -3.29 -10.41 8.60
C LEU A 2 -3.24 -10.86 10.07
N GLY A 3 -3.79 -12.05 10.33
CA GLY A 3 -4.04 -12.61 11.67
C GLY A 3 -2.80 -13.20 12.33
N LEU A 4 -1.67 -12.48 12.28
CA LEU A 4 -0.39 -12.92 12.82
C LEU A 4 -0.03 -12.11 14.06
N ALA A 5 0.33 -12.80 15.14
CA ALA A 5 0.68 -12.19 16.42
C ALA A 5 1.95 -11.32 16.36
N GLN A 6 2.81 -11.55 15.37
CA GLN A 6 3.99 -10.73 15.05
C GLN A 6 4.25 -10.81 13.53
N VAL A 7 4.59 -9.67 12.93
CA VAL A 7 5.09 -9.56 11.55
C VAL A 7 6.57 -9.18 11.62
N GLY A 8 7.43 -10.00 11.05
CA GLY A 8 8.86 -9.77 10.92
C GLY A 8 9.16 -8.75 9.82
N ARG A 9 10.26 -8.00 9.98
CA ARG A 9 10.67 -7.01 8.97
C ARG A 9 11.05 -7.61 7.60
N HIS A 10 11.27 -8.92 7.56
CA HIS A 10 11.65 -9.67 6.35
C HIS A 10 10.50 -10.51 5.81
N ASP A 11 9.33 -10.46 6.45
CA ASP A 11 8.18 -11.21 5.97
C ASP A 11 7.65 -10.52 4.72
N ASN A 12 7.35 -11.32 3.70
CA ASN A 12 6.78 -10.84 2.47
C ASN A 12 5.31 -10.50 2.69
N PHE A 13 4.97 -9.23 2.49
CA PHE A 13 3.64 -8.67 2.69
C PHE A 13 2.54 -9.46 1.96
N PHE A 14 2.79 -9.88 0.73
CA PHE A 14 1.80 -10.61 -0.09
C PHE A 14 1.68 -12.08 0.34
N GLU A 15 2.77 -12.70 0.79
CA GLU A 15 2.73 -14.08 1.34
C GLU A 15 1.98 -14.14 2.67
N LEU A 16 1.95 -13.05 3.44
CA LEU A 16 1.15 -12.95 4.65
C LEU A 16 -0.36 -12.79 4.36
N GLY A 17 -0.75 -12.64 3.09
CA GLY A 17 -2.13 -12.37 2.67
C GLY A 17 -2.43 -10.88 2.48
N GLY A 18 -1.41 -10.07 2.25
CA GLY A 18 -1.58 -8.71 1.78
C GLY A 18 -2.12 -8.70 0.34
N ASP A 19 -3.12 -7.85 0.11
CA ASP A 19 -3.78 -7.66 -1.18
C ASP A 19 -3.71 -6.18 -1.60
N SER A 20 -4.34 -5.84 -2.72
CA SER A 20 -4.38 -4.48 -3.25
C SER A 20 -5.00 -3.47 -2.27
N ILE A 21 -6.05 -3.87 -1.54
CA ILE A 21 -6.75 -2.99 -0.59
C ILE A 21 -5.88 -2.74 0.64
N THR A 22 -5.30 -3.79 1.21
CA THR A 22 -4.39 -3.66 2.35
C THR A 22 -3.10 -2.95 1.96
N SER A 23 -2.61 -3.10 0.73
CA SER A 23 -1.49 -2.32 0.20
C SER A 23 -1.80 -0.82 0.24
N LEU A 24 -2.94 -0.40 -0.32
CA LEU A 24 -3.36 1.01 -0.31
C LEU A 24 -3.56 1.55 1.12
N GLN A 25 -4.14 0.75 2.01
CA GLN A 25 -4.33 1.12 3.41
C GLN A 25 -2.99 1.34 4.14
N VAL A 26 -2.00 0.45 3.90
CA VAL A 26 -0.65 0.57 4.46
C VAL A 26 0.03 1.83 3.94
N LEU A 27 -0.04 2.09 2.63
CA LEU A 27 0.54 3.29 2.02
C LEU A 27 -0.11 4.57 2.54
N ALA A 28 -1.45 4.60 2.64
CA ALA A 28 -2.18 5.74 3.19
C ALA A 28 -1.81 5.99 4.67
N LYS A 29 -1.60 4.92 5.44
CA LYS A 29 -1.15 5.04 6.83
C LYS A 29 0.29 5.53 6.92
N ALA A 30 1.21 4.97 6.13
CA ALA A 30 2.60 5.40 6.07
C ALA A 30 2.71 6.88 5.70
N HIS A 31 1.92 7.33 4.71
CA HIS A 31 1.91 8.71 4.28
C HIS A 31 1.48 9.69 5.39
N ARG A 32 0.49 9.31 6.22
CA ARG A 32 0.09 10.11 7.40
C ARG A 32 1.21 10.27 8.42
N GLU A 33 2.15 9.32 8.46
CA GLU A 33 3.34 9.37 9.32
C GLU A 33 4.54 10.05 8.61
N GLY A 34 4.34 10.66 7.43
CA GLY A 34 5.41 11.29 6.66
C GLY A 34 6.32 10.31 5.91
N ILE A 35 5.86 9.07 5.71
CA ILE A 35 6.56 8.03 4.98
C ILE A 35 5.89 7.84 3.63
N THR A 36 6.54 8.27 2.57
CA THR A 36 6.03 8.13 1.20
C THR A 36 6.57 6.88 0.55
N LEU A 37 5.65 6.03 0.11
CA LEU A 37 5.89 4.82 -0.67
C LEU A 37 4.83 4.73 -1.78
N THR A 38 5.20 4.15 -2.92
CA THR A 38 4.28 3.89 -4.03
C THR A 38 3.85 2.42 -4.06
N PRO A 39 2.69 2.10 -4.66
CA PRO A 39 2.28 0.70 -4.86
C PRO A 39 3.32 -0.13 -5.61
N ARG A 40 3.93 0.46 -6.64
CA ARG A 40 5.01 -0.17 -7.39
C ARG A 40 6.20 -0.51 -6.51
N GLN A 41 6.64 0.42 -5.66
CA GLN A 41 7.75 0.17 -4.73
C GLN A 41 7.39 -0.92 -3.72
N LEU A 42 6.15 -0.99 -3.24
CA LEU A 42 5.72 -2.06 -2.33
C LEU A 42 5.74 -3.42 -3.03
N PHE A 43 5.36 -3.49 -4.30
CA PHE A 43 5.46 -4.72 -5.11
C PHE A 43 6.91 -5.14 -5.37
N GLU A 44 7.78 -4.21 -5.75
CA GLU A 44 9.21 -4.48 -6.01
C GLU A 44 9.99 -4.79 -4.71
N HIS A 45 9.50 -4.29 -3.56
CA HIS A 45 10.13 -4.42 -2.26
C HIS A 45 9.13 -4.89 -1.18
N PRO A 46 8.65 -6.15 -1.25
CA PRO A 46 7.50 -6.62 -0.49
C PRO A 46 7.74 -6.85 1.00
N THR A 47 8.92 -6.53 1.53
CA THR A 47 9.22 -6.63 2.97
C THR A 47 9.41 -5.24 3.56
N ILE A 48 9.16 -5.09 4.86
CA ILE A 48 9.40 -3.81 5.57
C ILE A 48 10.86 -3.37 5.41
N ALA A 49 11.81 -4.30 5.52
CA ALA A 49 13.23 -4.02 5.40
C ALA A 49 13.61 -3.52 4.00
N SER A 50 13.05 -4.11 2.94
CA SER A 50 13.30 -3.67 1.56
C SER A 50 12.58 -2.38 1.22
N ALA A 51 11.31 -2.21 1.65
CA ALA A 51 10.54 -1.00 1.41
C ALA A 51 11.18 0.22 2.09
N ALA A 52 11.76 0.05 3.29
CA ALA A 52 12.46 1.11 4.01
C ALA A 52 13.66 1.69 3.24
N VAL A 53 14.28 0.93 2.32
CA VAL A 53 15.41 1.40 1.51
C VAL A 53 14.97 2.41 0.45
N VAL A 54 13.73 2.29 -0.04
CA VAL A 54 13.18 3.13 -1.12
C VAL A 54 12.14 4.15 -0.63
N ALA A 55 11.72 4.05 0.62
CA ALA A 55 10.82 4.98 1.26
C ALA A 55 11.45 6.37 1.41
N VAL A 56 10.67 7.41 1.15
CA VAL A 56 11.09 8.80 1.37
C VAL A 56 10.45 9.29 2.66
N ILE A 57 11.27 9.83 3.56
CA ILE A 57 10.80 10.49 4.79
C ILE A 57 10.73 11.99 4.52
N GLY A 58 9.55 12.58 4.66
CA GLY A 58 9.34 14.00 4.40
C GLY A 58 8.13 14.54 5.16
N ALA A 59 8.10 15.86 5.37
CA ALA A 59 6.91 16.53 5.88
C ALA A 59 5.75 16.25 4.92
N VAL A 60 4.61 15.79 5.47
CA VAL A 60 3.40 15.51 4.69
C VAL A 60 3.02 16.80 3.96
N GLU A 61 3.26 16.90 2.65
CA GLU A 61 2.51 17.87 1.86
C GLU A 61 1.05 17.47 2.02
N ALA A 62 0.26 18.37 2.60
CA ALA A 62 -1.11 18.07 3.00
C ALA A 62 -1.83 17.43 1.81
N MET A 63 -2.12 16.13 1.94
CA MET A 63 -3.07 15.46 1.06
C MET A 63 -4.32 16.35 1.04
N PRO A 64 -4.94 16.61 -0.13
CA PRO A 64 -6.30 17.12 -0.13
C PRO A 64 -7.11 16.23 0.82
N PRO A 65 -7.99 16.82 1.66
CA PRO A 65 -8.65 16.10 2.73
C PRO A 65 -9.22 14.80 2.19
N LEU A 66 -8.91 13.69 2.88
CA LEU A 66 -9.49 12.41 2.55
C LEU A 66 -11.00 12.61 2.41
N PRO A 67 -11.61 12.06 1.36
CA PRO A 67 -13.05 12.12 1.22
C PRO A 67 -13.69 11.46 2.46
N ASP A 68 -14.84 11.98 2.92
CA ASP A 68 -15.50 11.58 4.18
C ASP A 68 -15.48 10.06 4.42
N GLU A 69 -15.55 9.59 5.67
CA GLU A 69 -15.49 8.16 6.02
C GLU A 69 -16.39 7.27 5.13
N LYS A 70 -17.57 7.75 4.74
CA LYS A 70 -18.49 7.06 3.81
C LYS A 70 -17.98 6.93 2.37
N GLN A 71 -17.12 7.84 1.93
CA GLN A 71 -16.45 7.82 0.63
C GLN A 71 -15.17 6.99 0.69
N ALA A 72 -14.44 7.02 1.81
CA ALA A 72 -13.33 6.10 2.06
C ALA A 72 -13.79 4.64 2.06
N GLU A 73 -14.94 4.34 2.68
CA GLU A 73 -15.62 3.04 2.59
C GLU A 73 -15.99 2.65 1.15
N ARG A 74 -16.37 3.60 0.30
CA ARG A 74 -16.66 3.34 -1.13
C ARG A 74 -15.41 3.13 -1.99
N ILE A 75 -14.25 3.62 -1.56
CA ILE A 75 -12.98 3.43 -2.27
C ILE A 75 -12.38 2.06 -1.93
N VAL A 76 -12.64 1.52 -0.73
CA VAL A 76 -12.17 0.18 -0.34
C VAL A 76 -12.94 -0.98 -0.98
N ASP A 77 -14.07 -0.73 -1.66
CA ASP A 77 -14.83 -1.75 -2.39
C ASP A 77 -14.29 -2.04 -3.81
N VAL A 78 -13.17 -1.44 -4.21
CA VAL A 78 -12.53 -1.76 -5.50
C VAL A 78 -11.58 -2.94 -5.30
N GLU A 79 -12.12 -4.16 -5.30
CA GLU A 79 -11.33 -5.36 -5.57
C GLU A 79 -10.83 -5.28 -7.02
N LEU A 80 -9.61 -4.79 -7.20
CA LEU A 80 -8.92 -4.91 -8.48
C LEU A 80 -8.57 -6.38 -8.69
N SER A 81 -9.17 -6.99 -9.70
CA SER A 81 -8.86 -8.36 -10.10
C SER A 81 -7.41 -8.48 -10.58
N ASP A 82 -6.83 -9.69 -10.54
CA ASP A 82 -5.47 -9.95 -11.02
C ASP A 82 -5.26 -9.47 -12.46
N GLU A 83 -6.31 -9.53 -13.28
CA GLU A 83 -6.34 -9.05 -14.66
C GLU A 83 -6.28 -7.52 -14.75
N GLU A 84 -6.96 -6.81 -13.86
CA GLU A 84 -6.93 -5.34 -13.79
C GLU A 84 -5.57 -4.83 -13.32
N MET A 85 -4.92 -5.54 -12.41
CA MET A 85 -3.55 -5.23 -11.98
C MET A 85 -2.55 -5.42 -13.13
N GLU A 86 -2.64 -6.52 -13.88
CA GLU A 86 -1.81 -6.73 -15.07
C GLU A 86 -2.01 -5.65 -16.13
N ASN A 87 -3.26 -5.23 -16.34
CA ASN A 87 -3.57 -4.19 -17.31
C ASN A 87 -3.05 -2.82 -16.88
N LEU A 88 -3.11 -2.51 -15.58
CA LEU A 88 -2.52 -1.28 -15.05
C LEU A 88 -0.99 -1.27 -15.21
N LEU A 89 -0.34 -2.42 -15.02
CA LEU A 89 1.10 -2.59 -15.22
C LEU A 89 1.52 -2.46 -16.70
N LYS A 90 0.64 -2.81 -17.64
CA LYS A 90 0.86 -2.67 -19.09
C LYS A 90 0.71 -1.22 -19.58
N GLU A 91 -0.12 -0.41 -18.93
CA GLU A 91 -0.40 0.98 -19.34
C GLU A 91 0.71 1.99 -18.98
N ILE A 92 1.61 1.62 -18.06
CA ILE A 92 2.76 2.42 -17.64
C ILE A 92 4.05 2.06 -18.40
N GLY A 93 3.94 1.21 -19.42
CA GLY A 93 5.03 0.75 -20.30
C GLY A 93 5.12 1.52 -21.61
#